data_AF-A0A4Y2RTI0-F1
#
_entry.id   AF-A0A4Y2RTI0-F1
#
_cell.length_a   1.000
_cell.length_b   1.000
_cell.length_c   1.000
_cell.angle_alpha   90.00
_cell.angle_beta   90.00
_cell.angle_gamma   90.00
#
_symmetry.space_group_name_H-M   'P 1'
#
loop_
_entity.id
_entity.type
_entity.pdbx_description
1 polymer ?
#
loop_
_entity_poly.entity_id
_entity_poly.type
_entity_poly.pdbx_seq_one_letter_code
_entity_poly.pdbx_strand_id
1 'polypeptide(L)'
;LDLKNGAGSVYKGTPKNDKPDCTFILEDDLFTQIMDGSTDPQKAFMSGKLKITGNVLASQKLQAIWENPEEEEEKMSFAPAPENNELPMKSDFVFEAFAERLHEEPELAKKIKVVYHWNVLQSGKKGSEWTVDLKSGSGSIYRGPPKSGKADVTLTMEDEDVILMMLGKLNPQRAFMTGRLKIKGNIMLTQKLNQLWQEILKSGRAVELPILSAILGDKPFDATLRSETCFVELGKRVSRQPDLITKLNTVFDWNVTKGGKKKTQWILDLKSDKAMLCRGPAKEGVKPTISITVEDDVFADWIQFKINSNQVLSDKGTKIEGDASVVSKLLDNLKVASKL
;
A
#
# COMPACT_ATOMS: atom_id res chain seq x y z
N LEU A 1 39.20 -8.25 17.64
CA LEU A 1 38.30 -7.13 17.34
C LEU A 1 37.79 -6.60 18.67
N ASP A 2 38.12 -5.36 19.00
CA ASP A 2 37.63 -4.67 20.19
C ASP A 2 36.81 -3.45 19.72
N LEU A 3 35.53 -3.43 20.10
CA LEU A 3 34.59 -2.37 19.76
C LEU A 3 34.09 -1.64 21.01
N LYS A 4 34.68 -1.90 22.19
CA LYS A 4 34.22 -1.32 23.46
C LYS A 4 34.58 0.15 23.59
N ASN A 5 35.62 0.61 22.90
CA ASN A 5 36.21 1.93 23.11
C ASN A 5 36.48 2.65 21.77
N GLY A 6 36.05 3.90 21.65
CA GLY A 6 36.37 4.78 20.52
C GLY A 6 35.92 4.22 19.16
N ALA A 7 36.76 4.39 18.12
CA ALA A 7 36.51 3.90 16.76
C ALA A 7 36.67 2.37 16.58
N GLY A 8 36.96 1.64 17.67
CA GLY A 8 37.28 0.22 17.62
C GLY A 8 38.69 -0.09 17.11
N SER A 9 39.14 -1.34 17.30
CA SER A 9 40.44 -1.81 16.84
C SER A 9 40.45 -3.30 16.47
N VAL A 10 41.33 -3.66 15.52
CA VAL A 10 41.59 -5.05 15.12
C VAL A 10 43.09 -5.31 15.21
N TYR A 11 43.47 -6.45 15.80
CA TYR A 11 44.86 -6.87 15.93
C TYR A 11 44.96 -8.39 15.93
N LYS A 12 46.13 -8.91 15.52
CA LYS A 12 46.49 -10.33 15.55
C LYS A 12 47.17 -10.66 16.88
N GLY A 13 46.72 -11.72 17.53
CA GLY A 13 47.27 -12.21 18.81
C GLY A 13 46.20 -12.39 19.87
N THR A 14 46.62 -12.71 21.11
CA THR A 14 45.71 -12.82 22.25
C THR A 14 45.26 -11.43 22.74
N PRO A 15 44.06 -11.30 23.32
CA PRO A 15 43.60 -10.04 23.89
C PRO A 15 44.61 -9.46 24.89
N LYS A 16 45.03 -8.21 24.69
CA LYS A 16 46.05 -7.57 25.54
C LYS A 16 45.46 -7.07 26.87
N ASN A 17 44.19 -6.64 26.85
CA ASN A 17 43.42 -6.22 28.02
C ASN A 17 42.03 -6.88 27.97
N ASP A 18 41.57 -7.37 29.12
CA ASP A 18 40.29 -8.03 29.38
C ASP A 18 39.96 -9.30 28.55
N LYS A 19 39.04 -10.10 29.10
CA LYS A 19 38.53 -11.29 28.42
C LYS A 19 37.59 -10.88 27.28
N PRO A 20 37.60 -11.61 26.14
CA PRO A 20 36.68 -11.34 25.05
C PRO A 20 35.23 -11.60 25.48
N ASP A 21 34.30 -10.71 25.11
CA ASP A 21 32.88 -10.89 25.44
C ASP A 21 32.31 -12.12 24.75
N CYS A 22 32.76 -12.41 23.53
CA CYS A 22 32.50 -13.64 22.80
C CYS A 22 33.72 -14.04 21.99
N THR A 23 33.90 -15.35 21.79
CA THR A 23 34.97 -15.91 20.96
C THR A 23 34.34 -16.75 19.87
N PHE A 24 34.70 -16.49 18.61
CA PHE A 24 34.33 -17.29 17.46
C PHE A 24 35.46 -18.26 17.14
N ILE A 25 35.11 -19.52 16.93
CA ILE A 25 36.02 -20.60 16.58
C ILE A 25 35.48 -21.22 15.30
N LEU A 26 36.26 -21.12 14.22
CA LEU A 26 35.90 -21.58 12.88
C LEU A 26 37.17 -21.83 12.05
N GLU A 27 37.00 -22.56 10.95
CA GLU A 27 38.04 -22.72 9.93
C GLU A 27 38.12 -21.48 9.01
N ASP A 28 39.29 -21.24 8.43
CA ASP A 28 39.57 -20.07 7.61
C ASP A 28 38.70 -20.01 6.34
N ASP A 29 38.51 -21.16 5.68
CA ASP A 29 37.63 -21.27 4.50
C ASP A 29 36.18 -20.92 4.84
N LEU A 30 35.70 -21.31 6.03
CA LEU A 30 34.36 -20.97 6.50
C LEU A 30 34.23 -19.48 6.81
N PHE A 31 35.29 -18.85 7.34
CA PHE A 31 35.30 -17.41 7.56
C PHE A 31 35.13 -16.66 6.24
N THR A 32 35.87 -17.06 5.19
CA THR A 32 35.77 -16.45 3.86
C THR A 32 34.37 -16.62 3.25
N GLN A 33 33.80 -17.82 3.33
CA GLN A 33 32.43 -18.11 2.85
C GLN A 33 31.34 -17.32 3.58
N ILE A 34 31.56 -16.95 4.84
CA ILE A 34 30.63 -16.09 5.59
C ILE A 34 30.78 -14.64 5.11
N MET A 35 32.01 -14.16 4.87
CA MET A 35 32.27 -12.79 4.45
C MET A 35 31.79 -12.50 3.02
N ASP A 36 31.88 -13.47 2.12
CA ASP A 36 31.41 -13.33 0.74
C ASP A 36 29.91 -13.67 0.56
N GLY A 37 29.23 -14.05 1.64
CA GLY A 37 27.79 -14.37 1.65
C GLY A 37 27.43 -15.76 1.11
N SER A 38 28.40 -16.59 0.71
CA SER A 38 28.15 -17.95 0.21
C SER A 38 27.58 -18.89 1.26
N THR A 39 27.83 -18.62 2.56
CA THR A 39 27.31 -19.41 3.67
C THR A 39 26.71 -18.53 4.76
N ASP A 40 25.45 -18.83 5.12
CA ASP A 40 24.77 -18.19 6.24
C ASP A 40 25.43 -18.57 7.59
N PRO A 41 25.84 -17.58 8.41
CA PRO A 41 26.54 -17.82 9.68
C PRO A 41 25.65 -18.52 10.73
N GLN A 42 24.32 -18.35 10.69
CA GLN A 42 23.42 -19.07 11.62
C GLN A 42 23.37 -20.56 11.27
N LYS A 43 23.34 -20.91 9.98
CA LYS A 43 23.44 -22.28 9.48
C LYS A 43 24.78 -22.91 9.84
N ALA A 44 25.88 -22.17 9.69
CA ALA A 44 27.21 -22.61 10.11
C ALA A 44 27.27 -22.92 11.62
N PHE A 45 26.64 -22.06 12.44
CA PHE A 45 26.55 -22.26 13.89
C PHE A 45 25.71 -23.49 14.25
N MET A 46 24.51 -23.64 13.68
CA MET A 46 23.64 -24.81 13.93
C MET A 46 24.28 -26.13 13.49
N SER A 47 25.11 -26.12 12.45
CA SER A 47 25.85 -27.29 11.99
C SER A 47 27.08 -27.64 12.86
N GLY A 48 27.42 -26.79 13.82
CA GLY A 48 28.59 -26.94 14.69
C GLY A 48 29.93 -26.56 14.06
N LYS A 49 29.93 -26.12 12.78
CA LYS A 49 31.12 -25.68 12.06
C LYS A 49 31.62 -24.31 12.51
N LEU A 50 30.70 -23.43 12.91
CA LEU A 50 31.01 -22.20 13.64
C LEU A 50 30.68 -22.43 15.11
N LYS A 51 31.66 -22.28 16.00
CA LYS A 51 31.42 -22.32 17.45
C LYS A 51 31.57 -20.91 18.03
N ILE A 52 30.66 -20.56 18.92
CA ILE A 52 30.67 -19.29 19.64
C ILE A 52 30.69 -19.60 21.13
N THR A 53 31.66 -19.06 21.85
CA THR A 53 31.74 -19.14 23.31
C THR A 53 31.64 -17.75 23.94
N GLY A 54 31.29 -17.67 25.22
CA GLY A 54 31.01 -16.42 25.91
C GLY A 54 29.57 -15.93 25.67
N ASN A 55 29.39 -14.62 25.57
CA ASN A 55 28.09 -13.96 25.40
C ASN A 55 27.59 -14.07 23.95
N VAL A 56 26.76 -15.08 23.68
CA VAL A 56 26.16 -15.36 22.37
C VAL A 56 25.24 -14.22 21.87
N LEU A 57 24.70 -13.38 22.76
CA LEU A 57 23.94 -12.21 22.33
C LEU A 57 24.87 -11.10 21.79
N ALA A 58 26.10 -11.00 22.31
CA ALA A 58 27.10 -10.06 21.80
C ALA A 58 27.57 -10.45 20.39
N SER A 59 27.64 -11.75 20.07
CA SER A 59 28.00 -12.21 18.72
C SER A 59 27.00 -11.81 17.63
N GLN A 60 25.73 -11.59 17.97
CA GLN A 60 24.73 -11.14 17.00
C GLN A 60 24.92 -9.67 16.58
N LYS A 61 25.60 -8.86 17.41
CA LYS A 61 25.88 -7.45 17.09
C LYS A 61 26.96 -7.27 16.02
N LEU A 62 27.78 -8.29 15.79
CA LEU A 62 28.82 -8.28 14.75
C LEU A 62 28.25 -8.44 13.34
N GLN A 63 27.08 -9.08 13.20
CA GLN A 63 26.40 -9.23 11.92
C GLN A 63 26.08 -7.87 11.27
N ALA A 64 25.71 -6.89 12.09
CA ALA A 64 25.42 -5.52 11.63
C ALA A 64 26.63 -4.77 11.05
N ILE A 65 27.86 -5.28 11.25
CA ILE A 65 29.09 -4.65 10.75
C ILE A 65 29.48 -5.21 9.37
N TRP A 66 29.11 -6.46 9.08
CA TRP A 66 29.42 -7.12 7.81
C TRP A 66 28.37 -6.90 6.72
N GLU A 67 27.19 -6.43 7.09
CA GLU A 67 26.19 -5.94 6.16
C GLU A 67 26.57 -4.52 5.75
N ASN A 68 27.33 -4.38 4.65
CA ASN A 68 27.74 -3.07 4.14
C ASN A 68 26.52 -2.31 3.57
N PRO A 69 26.23 -1.10 4.05
CA PRO A 69 25.19 -0.25 3.50
C PRO A 69 25.74 0.49 2.29
N GLU A 70 25.19 0.24 1.10
CA GLU A 70 25.29 1.25 0.04
C GLU A 70 24.32 2.38 0.40
N GLU A 71 24.91 3.57 0.53
CA GLU A 71 24.29 4.85 0.86
C GLU A 71 23.31 5.27 -0.24
N GLU A 72 22.05 5.54 0.13
CA GLU A 72 21.27 6.60 -0.52
C GLU A 72 20.50 7.41 0.52
N GLU A 73 20.68 8.73 0.40
CA GLU A 73 20.19 9.77 1.28
C GLU A 73 18.66 9.74 1.48
N GLU A 74 18.23 10.12 2.69
CA GLU A 74 16.85 10.39 3.03
C GLU A 74 16.22 11.43 2.08
N LYS A 75 15.41 10.95 1.14
CA LYS A 75 14.23 11.68 0.68
C LYS A 75 13.00 10.83 0.96
N MET A 76 12.10 11.39 1.77
CA MET A 76 10.71 10.96 1.84
C MET A 76 10.10 11.11 0.43
N SER A 77 10.16 10.04 -0.35
CA SER A 77 9.35 9.88 -1.55
C SER A 77 8.52 8.62 -1.39
N PHE A 78 7.21 8.76 -1.55
CA PHE A 78 6.34 7.66 -1.95
C PHE A 78 7.00 6.98 -3.16
N ALA A 79 7.59 5.81 -2.96
CA ALA A 79 8.11 5.04 -4.08
C ALA A 79 6.91 4.70 -4.98
N PRO A 80 6.92 5.06 -6.28
CA PRO A 80 5.93 4.57 -7.21
C PRO A 80 6.02 3.05 -7.25
N ALA A 81 4.88 2.39 -7.50
CA ALA A 81 4.83 0.96 -7.74
C ALA A 81 5.88 0.57 -8.81
N PRO A 82 6.49 -0.63 -8.73
CA PRO A 82 7.43 -1.10 -9.75
C PRO A 82 6.78 -1.00 -11.15
N GLU A 83 7.59 -0.68 -12.16
CA GLU A 83 7.23 -0.55 -13.58
C GLU A 83 6.78 -1.88 -14.24
N ASN A 84 5.93 -2.66 -13.58
CA ASN A 84 5.09 -3.62 -14.29
C ASN A 84 3.87 -2.85 -14.79
N ASN A 85 3.65 -2.85 -16.10
CA ASN A 85 2.45 -2.30 -16.77
C ASN A 85 1.12 -2.99 -16.37
N GLU A 86 1.06 -3.67 -15.23
CA GLU A 86 -0.13 -4.29 -14.70
C GLU A 86 -0.92 -3.28 -13.86
N LEU A 87 -2.23 -3.22 -14.10
CA LEU A 87 -3.11 -2.33 -13.36
C LEU A 87 -3.07 -2.67 -11.86
N PRO A 88 -3.07 -1.65 -10.97
CA PRO A 88 -3.18 -1.86 -9.53
C PRO A 88 -4.37 -2.75 -9.16
N MET A 89 -4.16 -3.65 -8.20
CA MET A 89 -5.21 -4.45 -7.58
C MET A 89 -6.12 -3.58 -6.71
N LYS A 90 -7.33 -4.03 -6.40
CA LYS A 90 -8.25 -3.24 -5.57
C LYS A 90 -7.68 -2.99 -4.18
N SER A 91 -7.06 -4.00 -3.58
CA SER A 91 -6.45 -3.90 -2.26
C SER A 91 -5.29 -2.92 -2.18
N ASP A 92 -4.61 -2.64 -3.30
CA ASP A 92 -3.52 -1.67 -3.35
C ASP A 92 -4.00 -0.28 -2.91
N PHE A 93 -5.17 0.15 -3.38
CA PHE A 93 -5.79 1.41 -2.97
C PHE A 93 -6.13 1.48 -1.48
N VAL A 94 -6.44 0.33 -0.86
CA VAL A 94 -6.73 0.25 0.57
C VAL A 94 -5.44 0.36 1.39
N PHE A 95 -4.38 -0.33 0.98
CA PHE A 95 -3.07 -0.22 1.64
C PHE A 95 -2.47 1.18 1.49
N GLU A 96 -2.66 1.85 0.36
CA GLU A 96 -2.26 3.24 0.17
C GLU A 96 -3.03 4.19 1.10
N ALA A 97 -4.36 4.08 1.15
CA ALA A 97 -5.18 4.90 2.05
C ALA A 97 -4.76 4.69 3.52
N PHE A 98 -4.39 3.47 3.87
CA PHE A 98 -3.80 3.14 5.16
C PHE A 98 -2.42 3.74 5.40
N ALA A 99 -1.55 3.74 4.40
CA ALA A 99 -0.23 4.33 4.50
C ALA A 99 -0.34 5.84 4.77
N GLU A 100 -1.18 6.53 4.00
CA GLU A 100 -1.48 7.96 4.19
C GLU A 100 -2.02 8.21 5.60
N ARG A 101 -2.97 7.37 6.06
CA ARG A 101 -3.56 7.50 7.37
C ARG A 101 -2.56 7.29 8.51
N LEU A 102 -1.68 6.31 8.36
CA LEU A 102 -0.62 6.05 9.33
C LEU A 102 0.37 7.21 9.39
N HIS A 103 0.63 7.86 8.25
CA HIS A 103 1.47 9.05 8.19
C HIS A 103 0.84 10.24 8.93
N GLU A 104 -0.46 10.47 8.76
CA GLU A 104 -1.20 11.49 9.52
C GLU A 104 -1.27 11.18 11.01
N GLU A 105 -1.32 9.89 11.38
CA GLU A 105 -1.46 9.44 12.77
C GLU A 105 -0.45 8.35 13.16
N PRO A 106 0.82 8.73 13.34
CA PRO A 106 1.89 7.78 13.67
C PRO A 106 1.70 7.10 15.04
N GLU A 107 0.90 7.69 15.93
CA GLU A 107 0.55 7.09 17.23
C GLU A 107 -0.22 5.75 17.10
N LEU A 108 -0.86 5.50 15.95
CA LEU A 108 -1.52 4.23 15.67
C LEU A 108 -0.54 3.05 15.67
N ALA A 109 0.68 3.23 15.17
CA ALA A 109 1.70 2.19 15.17
C ALA A 109 2.10 1.76 16.59
N LYS A 110 2.29 2.74 17.49
CA LYS A 110 2.80 2.51 18.85
C LYS A 110 1.91 1.58 19.69
N LYS A 111 0.62 1.51 19.39
CA LYS A 111 -0.34 0.61 20.06
C LYS A 111 -0.19 -0.85 19.62
N ILE A 112 0.23 -1.09 18.38
CA ILE A 112 0.17 -2.42 17.76
C ILE A 112 1.49 -3.15 17.96
N LYS A 113 2.62 -2.56 17.53
CA LYS A 113 3.98 -3.12 17.62
C LYS A 113 4.14 -4.48 16.94
N VAL A 114 3.62 -4.62 15.72
CA VAL A 114 3.63 -5.87 14.93
C VAL A 114 3.99 -5.57 13.48
N VAL A 115 4.71 -6.50 12.85
CA VAL A 115 4.93 -6.52 11.39
C VAL A 115 4.00 -7.55 10.74
N TYR A 116 3.07 -7.08 9.91
CA TYR A 116 2.19 -7.94 9.10
C TYR A 116 2.68 -7.97 7.65
N HIS A 117 2.83 -9.16 7.09
CA HIS A 117 3.09 -9.35 5.67
C HIS A 117 1.84 -9.91 4.99
N TRP A 118 1.40 -9.28 3.90
CA TRP A 118 0.23 -9.66 3.13
C TRP A 118 0.67 -10.19 1.77
N ASN A 119 0.25 -11.40 1.44
CA ASN A 119 0.31 -11.94 0.08
C ASN A 119 -1.10 -11.88 -0.49
N VAL A 120 -1.34 -10.93 -1.38
CA VAL A 120 -2.64 -10.78 -2.03
C VAL A 120 -2.65 -11.60 -3.32
N LEU A 121 -3.67 -12.44 -3.46
CA LEU A 121 -3.85 -13.28 -4.62
C LEU A 121 -4.82 -12.64 -5.62
N GLN A 122 -4.60 -12.92 -6.90
CA GLN A 122 -5.56 -12.66 -7.95
C GLN A 122 -5.80 -13.97 -8.71
N SER A 123 -7.00 -14.52 -8.58
CA SER A 123 -7.37 -15.80 -9.20
C SER A 123 -6.41 -16.93 -8.81
N GLY A 124 -6.04 -17.01 -7.52
CA GLY A 124 -5.15 -18.02 -6.97
C GLY A 124 -3.66 -17.83 -7.26
N LYS A 125 -3.28 -16.83 -8.07
CA LYS A 125 -1.88 -16.48 -8.34
C LYS A 125 -1.45 -15.30 -7.49
N LYS A 126 -0.14 -15.18 -7.20
CA LYS A 126 0.40 -14.02 -6.50
C LYS A 126 0.15 -12.78 -7.35
N GLY A 127 -0.62 -11.83 -6.82
CA GLY A 127 -0.92 -10.56 -7.48
C GLY A 127 -0.06 -9.44 -6.91
N SER A 128 -0.21 -9.15 -5.61
CA SER A 128 0.59 -8.14 -4.92
C SER A 128 1.06 -8.63 -3.55
N GLU A 129 2.07 -7.96 -3.02
CA GLU A 129 2.50 -8.18 -1.65
C GLU A 129 2.72 -6.84 -0.95
N TRP A 130 2.36 -6.80 0.33
CA TRP A 130 2.41 -5.59 1.14
C TRP A 130 2.94 -5.91 2.54
N THR A 131 3.73 -5.00 3.08
CA THR A 131 4.15 -5.05 4.48
C THR A 131 3.55 -3.87 5.24
N VAL A 132 2.97 -4.18 6.39
CA VAL A 132 2.46 -3.24 7.38
C VAL A 132 3.35 -3.37 8.61
N ASP A 133 4.41 -2.57 8.68
CA ASP A 133 5.32 -2.50 9.81
C ASP A 133 4.82 -1.46 10.80
N LEU A 134 4.20 -1.91 11.89
CA LEU A 134 3.77 -1.06 13.00
C LEU A 134 4.66 -1.23 14.23
N LYS A 135 5.83 -1.83 14.06
CA LYS A 135 6.79 -2.15 15.12
C LYS A 135 7.95 -1.17 15.15
N SER A 136 8.36 -0.69 13.98
CA SER A 136 9.49 0.20 13.78
C SER A 136 9.05 1.67 13.77
N GLY A 137 9.65 2.51 14.62
CA GLY A 137 9.47 3.97 14.60
C GLY A 137 8.00 4.42 14.64
N SER A 138 7.61 5.28 13.70
CA SER A 138 6.23 5.77 13.47
C SER A 138 5.33 4.77 12.73
N GLY A 139 5.86 3.60 12.37
CA GLY A 139 5.25 2.65 11.46
C GLY A 139 5.36 3.05 9.99
N SER A 140 5.23 2.07 9.12
CA SER A 140 5.22 2.22 7.68
C SER A 140 4.38 1.13 7.01
N ILE A 141 3.76 1.47 5.88
CA ILE A 141 3.05 0.53 5.02
C ILE A 141 3.63 0.68 3.62
N TYR A 142 4.08 -0.42 3.02
CA TYR A 142 4.78 -0.38 1.74
C TYR A 142 4.57 -1.67 0.95
N ARG A 143 4.67 -1.57 -0.38
CA ARG A 143 4.71 -2.74 -1.27
C ARG A 143 5.98 -3.55 -1.06
N GLY A 144 5.87 -4.86 -1.21
CA GLY A 144 7.01 -5.75 -1.09
C GLY A 144 7.07 -6.48 0.26
N PRO A 145 8.05 -7.36 0.39
CA PRO A 145 8.23 -8.16 1.59
C PRO A 145 8.82 -7.28 2.69
N PRO A 146 8.82 -7.74 3.96
CA PRO A 146 9.44 -6.98 5.04
C PRO A 146 10.89 -6.65 4.72
N LYS A 147 11.24 -5.35 4.73
CA LYS A 147 12.59 -4.85 4.41
C LYS A 147 13.65 -5.31 5.40
N SER A 148 13.24 -5.59 6.64
CA SER A 148 14.12 -6.04 7.70
C SER A 148 13.42 -7.04 8.61
N GLY A 149 14.13 -8.10 9.00
CA GLY A 149 13.60 -9.13 9.91
C GLY A 149 12.50 -9.99 9.29
N LYS A 150 11.80 -10.75 10.14
CA LYS A 150 10.66 -11.59 9.75
C LYS A 150 9.36 -10.92 10.16
N ALA A 151 8.33 -11.06 9.33
CA ALA A 151 6.98 -10.70 9.74
C ALA A 151 6.55 -11.55 10.94
N ASP A 152 5.89 -10.92 11.91
CA ASP A 152 5.31 -11.63 13.05
C ASP A 152 4.07 -12.44 12.60
N VAL A 153 3.38 -11.96 11.55
CA VAL A 153 2.24 -12.61 10.91
C VAL A 153 2.31 -12.44 9.39
N THR A 154 2.09 -13.53 8.66
CA THR A 154 1.85 -13.49 7.21
C THR A 154 0.40 -13.88 6.92
N LEU A 155 -0.32 -13.02 6.23
CA LEU A 155 -1.69 -13.23 5.76
C LEU A 155 -1.68 -13.52 4.25
N THR A 156 -2.52 -14.43 3.80
CA THR A 156 -2.70 -14.72 2.37
C THR A 156 -4.17 -14.84 2.04
N MET A 157 -4.63 -14.07 1.06
CA MET A 157 -6.05 -13.97 0.72
C MET A 157 -6.23 -13.39 -0.70
N GLU A 158 -7.36 -13.68 -1.36
CA GLU A 158 -7.72 -13.06 -2.65
C GLU A 158 -7.99 -11.55 -2.51
N ASP A 159 -7.70 -10.79 -3.56
CA ASP A 159 -7.90 -9.33 -3.61
C ASP A 159 -9.31 -8.90 -3.19
N GLU A 160 -10.32 -9.54 -3.77
CA GLU A 160 -11.73 -9.28 -3.47
C GLU A 160 -12.05 -9.59 -1.99
N ASP A 161 -11.41 -10.61 -1.42
CA ASP A 161 -11.61 -10.98 -0.03
C ASP A 161 -10.93 -9.98 0.91
N VAL A 162 -9.79 -9.39 0.52
CA VAL A 162 -9.20 -8.24 1.22
C VAL A 162 -10.21 -7.11 1.24
N ILE A 163 -10.77 -6.72 0.10
CA ILE A 163 -11.78 -5.66 0.05
C ILE A 163 -12.98 -5.99 0.93
N LEU A 164 -13.59 -7.16 0.79
CA LEU A 164 -14.76 -7.51 1.59
C LEU A 164 -14.46 -7.52 3.09
N MET A 165 -13.28 -8.01 3.48
CA MET A 165 -12.86 -8.05 4.88
C MET A 165 -12.66 -6.65 5.43
N MET A 166 -12.02 -5.79 4.65
CA MET A 166 -11.82 -4.39 4.98
C MET A 166 -13.18 -3.68 5.09
N LEU A 167 -14.08 -3.86 4.13
CA LEU A 167 -15.42 -3.25 4.21
C LEU A 167 -16.32 -3.84 5.31
N GLY A 168 -15.83 -4.77 6.13
CA GLY A 168 -16.60 -5.43 7.19
C GLY A 168 -17.67 -6.39 6.67
N LYS A 169 -17.69 -6.64 5.35
CA LYS A 169 -18.62 -7.56 4.66
C LYS A 169 -18.17 -9.01 4.76
N LEU A 170 -16.88 -9.25 5.02
CA LEU A 170 -16.32 -10.57 5.31
C LEU A 170 -15.71 -10.58 6.71
N ASN A 171 -16.24 -11.44 7.59
CA ASN A 171 -15.68 -11.62 8.92
C ASN A 171 -14.32 -12.37 8.84
N PRO A 172 -13.22 -11.83 9.42
CA PRO A 172 -11.89 -12.44 9.36
C PRO A 172 -11.81 -13.85 9.95
N GLN A 173 -12.51 -14.12 11.06
CA GLN A 173 -12.51 -15.44 11.69
C GLN A 173 -13.18 -16.48 10.77
N ARG A 174 -14.31 -16.13 10.17
CA ARG A 174 -15.00 -16.98 9.19
C ARG A 174 -14.17 -17.18 7.93
N ALA A 175 -13.49 -16.15 7.44
CA ALA A 175 -12.58 -16.25 6.31
C ALA A 175 -11.44 -17.24 6.60
N PHE A 176 -10.88 -17.20 7.81
CA PHE A 176 -9.86 -18.15 8.25
C PHE A 176 -10.38 -19.59 8.32
N MET A 177 -11.52 -19.80 9.00
CA MET A 177 -12.13 -21.13 9.13
C MET A 177 -12.50 -21.77 7.78
N THR A 178 -12.84 -20.95 6.78
CA THR A 178 -13.21 -21.41 5.43
C THR A 178 -12.02 -21.52 4.48
N GLY A 179 -10.80 -21.21 4.95
CA GLY A 179 -9.57 -21.28 4.15
C GLY A 179 -9.36 -20.12 3.17
N ARG A 180 -10.27 -19.14 3.14
CA ARG A 180 -10.18 -17.91 2.32
C ARG A 180 -9.09 -16.98 2.81
N LEU A 181 -8.90 -16.92 4.13
CA LEU A 181 -7.75 -16.27 4.78
C LEU A 181 -6.81 -17.34 5.31
N LYS A 182 -5.57 -17.36 4.84
CA LYS A 182 -4.50 -18.21 5.40
C LYS A 182 -3.59 -17.36 6.25
N ILE A 183 -3.19 -17.88 7.42
CA ILE A 183 -2.34 -17.16 8.37
C ILE A 183 -1.14 -18.05 8.72
N LYS A 184 0.06 -17.48 8.64
CA LYS A 184 1.31 -18.07 9.18
C LYS A 184 1.87 -17.13 10.25
N GLY A 185 2.55 -17.68 11.25
CA GLY A 185 3.08 -16.90 12.39
C GLY A 185 2.09 -16.83 13.56
N ASN A 186 2.15 -15.76 14.35
CA ASN A 186 1.36 -15.66 15.57
C ASN A 186 -0.07 -15.16 15.29
N ILE A 187 -1.00 -16.12 15.15
CA ILE A 187 -2.41 -15.84 14.84
C ILE A 187 -3.05 -14.84 15.83
N MET A 188 -2.68 -14.85 17.11
CA MET A 188 -3.26 -13.93 18.10
C MET A 188 -2.98 -12.46 17.79
N LEU A 189 -1.90 -12.15 17.08
CA LEU A 189 -1.58 -10.78 16.67
C LEU A 189 -2.53 -10.25 15.59
N THR A 190 -3.29 -11.10 14.90
CA THR A 190 -4.33 -10.66 13.95
C THR A 190 -5.49 -9.94 14.63
N GLN A 191 -5.73 -10.19 15.91
CA GLN A 191 -6.76 -9.49 16.69
C GLN A 191 -6.41 -8.00 16.86
N LYS A 192 -5.13 -7.67 17.01
CA LYS A 192 -4.66 -6.27 17.09
C LYS A 192 -4.88 -5.52 15.77
N LEU A 193 -4.61 -6.19 14.64
CA LEU A 193 -4.87 -5.64 13.31
C LEU A 193 -6.36 -5.33 13.11
N ASN A 194 -7.23 -6.26 13.52
CA ASN A 194 -8.68 -6.04 13.47
C ASN A 194 -9.12 -4.89 14.38
N GLN A 195 -8.55 -4.76 15.57
CA GLN A 195 -8.84 -3.62 16.47
C GLN A 195 -8.44 -2.28 15.84
N LEU A 196 -7.23 -2.18 15.27
CA LEU A 196 -6.78 -0.99 14.56
C LEU A 196 -7.74 -0.62 13.42
N TRP A 197 -8.13 -1.61 12.62
CA TRP A 197 -9.03 -1.38 11.51
C TRP A 197 -10.41 -0.88 11.97
N GLN A 198 -10.97 -1.49 13.01
CA GLN A 198 -12.23 -1.04 13.60
C GLN A 198 -12.13 0.37 14.21
N GLU A 199 -10.99 0.73 14.81
CA GLU A 199 -10.72 2.09 15.28
C GLU A 199 -10.73 3.09 14.11
N ILE A 200 -10.08 2.76 13.00
CA ILE A 200 -10.06 3.59 11.79
C ILE A 200 -11.49 3.78 11.25
N LEU A 201 -12.24 2.70 11.05
CA LEU A 201 -13.62 2.73 10.56
C LEU A 201 -14.56 3.55 11.46
N LYS A 202 -14.45 3.39 12.78
CA LYS A 202 -15.31 4.09 13.75
C LYS A 202 -14.93 5.55 13.93
N SER A 203 -13.67 5.91 13.69
CA SER A 203 -13.21 7.27 13.95
C SER A 203 -13.81 8.32 13.00
N GLY A 204 -14.37 7.90 11.85
CA GLY A 204 -14.90 8.81 10.83
C GLY A 204 -13.85 9.68 10.14
N ARG A 205 -12.56 9.51 10.49
CA ARG A 205 -11.43 10.30 9.98
C ARG A 205 -10.95 9.85 8.60
N ALA A 206 -11.19 8.59 8.23
CA ALA A 206 -10.91 8.09 6.88
C ALA A 206 -12.08 8.42 5.95
N VAL A 207 -12.11 9.68 5.49
CA VAL A 207 -13.24 10.29 4.76
C VAL A 207 -13.46 9.67 3.37
N GLU A 208 -12.44 9.02 2.81
CA GLU A 208 -12.49 8.29 1.54
C GLU A 208 -13.12 6.90 1.65
N LEU A 209 -13.13 6.26 2.82
CA LEU A 209 -13.61 4.88 2.93
C LEU A 209 -15.07 4.69 2.46
N PRO A 210 -16.03 5.57 2.75
CA PRO A 210 -17.39 5.43 2.24
C PRO A 210 -17.47 5.39 0.71
N ILE A 211 -16.79 6.31 0.02
CA ILE A 211 -16.82 6.36 -1.45
C ILE A 211 -16.06 5.18 -2.06
N LEU A 212 -14.90 4.84 -1.49
CA LEU A 212 -14.09 3.69 -1.92
C LEU A 212 -14.84 2.37 -1.73
N SER A 213 -15.62 2.24 -0.64
CA SER A 213 -16.41 1.03 -0.38
C SER A 213 -17.45 0.73 -1.47
N ALA A 214 -18.01 1.79 -2.07
CA ALA A 214 -18.98 1.67 -3.15
C ALA A 214 -18.33 1.23 -4.47
N ILE A 215 -17.08 1.65 -4.70
CA ILE A 215 -16.32 1.36 -5.93
C ILE A 215 -15.66 -0.02 -5.84
N LEU A 216 -14.91 -0.26 -4.77
CA LEU A 216 -14.11 -1.48 -4.60
C LEU A 216 -15.00 -2.69 -4.29
N GLY A 217 -16.10 -2.49 -3.57
CA GLY A 217 -17.04 -3.56 -3.19
C GLY A 217 -18.04 -3.97 -4.27
N ASP A 218 -17.96 -3.38 -5.47
CA ASP A 218 -18.74 -3.76 -6.64
C ASP A 218 -18.02 -4.87 -7.45
N LYS A 219 -18.49 -5.18 -8.66
CA LYS A 219 -17.87 -6.16 -9.57
C LYS A 219 -16.36 -5.92 -9.79
N PRO A 220 -15.61 -6.97 -10.20
CA PRO A 220 -14.17 -6.85 -10.51
C PRO A 220 -13.86 -5.75 -11.53
N PHE A 221 -12.65 -5.19 -11.45
CA PHE A 221 -12.16 -4.24 -12.46
C PHE A 221 -11.95 -4.93 -13.79
N ASP A 222 -12.33 -4.25 -14.87
CA ASP A 222 -11.97 -4.66 -16.23
C ASP A 222 -10.49 -4.33 -16.44
N ALA A 223 -9.63 -5.36 -16.45
CA ALA A 223 -8.20 -5.19 -16.62
C ALA A 223 -7.79 -4.57 -17.98
N THR A 224 -8.73 -4.40 -18.91
CA THR A 224 -8.49 -3.71 -20.17
C THR A 224 -8.78 -2.21 -20.10
N LEU A 225 -9.31 -1.69 -18.99
CA LEU A 225 -9.70 -0.29 -18.83
C LEU A 225 -8.86 0.38 -17.74
N ARG A 226 -8.07 1.38 -18.12
CA ARG A 226 -7.29 2.18 -17.17
C ARG A 226 -8.21 3.05 -16.30
N SER A 227 -9.35 3.46 -16.84
CA SER A 227 -10.35 4.29 -16.16
C SER A 227 -10.87 3.69 -14.86
N GLU A 228 -10.95 2.35 -14.76
CA GLU A 228 -11.45 1.63 -13.58
C GLU A 228 -10.67 2.05 -12.31
N THR A 229 -9.34 2.07 -12.41
CA THR A 229 -8.46 2.53 -11.31
C THR A 229 -8.50 4.05 -11.12
N CYS A 230 -8.66 4.81 -12.20
CA CYS A 230 -8.72 6.27 -12.15
C CYS A 230 -9.99 6.79 -11.45
N PHE A 231 -11.12 6.05 -11.51
CA PHE A 231 -12.29 6.39 -10.71
C PHE A 231 -12.07 6.21 -9.21
N VAL A 232 -11.23 5.26 -8.80
CA VAL A 232 -10.83 5.12 -7.38
C VAL A 232 -10.11 6.38 -6.92
N GLU A 233 -9.16 6.86 -7.71
CA GLU A 233 -8.40 8.07 -7.41
C GLU A 233 -9.25 9.35 -7.46
N LEU A 234 -10.16 9.44 -8.42
CA LEU A 234 -11.16 10.50 -8.44
C LEU A 234 -12.01 10.50 -7.16
N GLY A 235 -12.46 9.33 -6.74
CA GLY A 235 -13.21 9.15 -5.49
C GLY A 235 -12.44 9.64 -4.27
N LYS A 236 -11.17 9.21 -4.10
CA LYS A 236 -10.29 9.66 -3.01
C LYS A 236 -10.18 11.20 -2.98
N ARG A 237 -9.88 11.83 -4.12
CA ARG A 237 -9.70 13.28 -4.22
C ARG A 237 -10.96 14.06 -3.87
N VAL A 238 -12.09 13.64 -4.41
CA VAL A 238 -13.39 14.26 -4.12
C VAL A 238 -13.74 14.14 -2.64
N SER A 239 -13.50 12.98 -2.02
CA SER A 239 -13.75 12.78 -0.59
C SER A 239 -12.92 13.71 0.30
N ARG A 240 -11.73 14.13 -0.14
CA ARG A 240 -10.88 15.09 0.58
C ARG A 240 -11.23 16.56 0.30
N GLN A 241 -12.17 16.82 -0.60
CA GLN A 241 -12.61 18.18 -0.99
C GLN A 241 -14.14 18.32 -0.86
N PRO A 242 -14.69 18.31 0.37
CA PRO A 242 -16.14 18.36 0.58
C PRO A 242 -16.78 19.66 0.06
N ASP A 243 -16.01 20.73 -0.09
CA ASP A 243 -16.46 22.01 -0.67
C ASP A 243 -16.87 21.88 -2.14
N LEU A 244 -16.36 20.88 -2.88
CA LEU A 244 -16.77 20.58 -4.25
C LEU A 244 -18.28 20.36 -4.38
N ILE A 245 -18.92 19.76 -3.37
CA ILE A 245 -20.37 19.52 -3.36
C ILE A 245 -21.11 20.86 -3.48
N THR A 246 -20.75 21.83 -2.63
CA THR A 246 -21.39 23.15 -2.65
C THR A 246 -21.00 23.99 -3.87
N LYS A 247 -19.74 23.87 -4.34
CA LYS A 247 -19.22 24.64 -5.48
C LYS A 247 -19.81 24.19 -6.81
N LEU A 248 -20.02 22.89 -6.99
CA LEU A 248 -20.44 22.29 -8.25
C LEU A 248 -21.93 21.95 -8.25
N ASN A 249 -22.49 21.47 -7.14
CA ASN A 249 -23.92 21.15 -6.98
C ASN A 249 -24.51 20.37 -8.18
N THR A 250 -23.77 19.35 -8.61
CA THR A 250 -23.93 18.70 -9.92
C THR A 250 -23.81 17.20 -9.80
N VAL A 251 -24.55 16.49 -10.64
CA VAL A 251 -24.41 15.04 -10.82
C VAL A 251 -23.84 14.79 -12.22
N PHE A 252 -22.68 14.13 -12.28
CA PHE A 252 -21.99 13.79 -13.52
C PHE A 252 -22.25 12.33 -13.90
N ASP A 253 -22.62 12.10 -15.16
CA ASP A 253 -22.67 10.79 -15.79
C ASP A 253 -21.48 10.61 -16.74
N TRP A 254 -20.58 9.70 -16.41
CA TRP A 254 -19.39 9.40 -17.19
C TRP A 254 -19.62 8.14 -18.01
N ASN A 255 -19.56 8.28 -19.33
CA ASN A 255 -19.69 7.22 -20.31
C ASN A 255 -18.32 6.94 -20.93
N VAL A 256 -17.57 6.00 -20.35
CA VAL A 256 -16.21 5.70 -20.83
C VAL A 256 -16.26 4.75 -22.02
N THR A 257 -15.58 5.12 -23.10
CA THR A 257 -15.47 4.36 -24.34
C THR A 257 -14.10 3.75 -24.53
N LYS A 258 -14.01 2.68 -25.33
CA LYS A 258 -12.75 2.17 -25.86
C LYS A 258 -12.94 1.82 -27.33
N GLY A 259 -12.25 2.54 -28.21
CA GLY A 259 -12.45 2.43 -29.65
C GLY A 259 -13.86 2.87 -30.07
N GLY A 260 -14.37 3.95 -29.46
CA GLY A 260 -15.68 4.54 -29.74
C GLY A 260 -16.89 3.78 -29.17
N LYS A 261 -16.68 2.61 -28.55
CA LYS A 261 -17.75 1.82 -27.93
C LYS A 261 -17.76 2.02 -26.43
N LYS A 262 -18.92 2.35 -25.86
CA LYS A 262 -19.10 2.45 -24.41
C LYS A 262 -18.77 1.12 -23.73
N LYS A 263 -17.91 1.17 -22.72
CA LYS A 263 -17.43 0.00 -21.94
C LYS A 263 -17.89 0.04 -20.50
N THR A 264 -17.83 1.21 -19.86
CA THR A 264 -18.22 1.38 -18.47
C THR A 264 -18.92 2.72 -18.28
N GLN A 265 -19.76 2.81 -17.26
CA GLN A 265 -20.52 4.01 -16.91
C GLN A 265 -20.33 4.29 -15.44
N TRP A 266 -20.21 5.55 -15.05
CA TRP A 266 -20.00 5.95 -13.67
C TRP A 266 -20.78 7.21 -13.34
N ILE A 267 -21.33 7.27 -12.13
CA ILE A 267 -22.06 8.42 -11.63
C ILE A 267 -21.28 9.03 -10.49
N LEU A 268 -20.90 10.29 -10.64
CA LEU A 268 -20.34 11.12 -9.57
C LEU A 268 -21.41 12.12 -9.13
N ASP A 269 -22.01 11.89 -7.96
CA ASP A 269 -22.97 12.79 -7.35
C ASP A 269 -22.25 13.75 -6.39
N LEU A 270 -22.17 15.02 -6.78
CA LEU A 270 -21.68 16.15 -5.97
C LEU A 270 -22.83 17.13 -5.65
N LYS A 271 -24.04 16.61 -5.51
CA LYS A 271 -25.25 17.38 -5.20
C LYS A 271 -25.87 16.96 -3.87
N SER A 272 -25.78 15.67 -3.55
CA SER A 272 -26.19 15.11 -2.26
C SER A 272 -25.30 15.62 -1.10
N ASP A 273 -25.77 15.45 0.15
CA ASP A 273 -25.05 15.88 1.36
C ASP A 273 -23.63 15.31 1.49
N LYS A 274 -23.37 14.18 0.82
CA LYS A 274 -22.06 13.55 0.71
C LYS A 274 -21.79 13.20 -0.74
N ALA A 275 -20.53 13.34 -1.14
CA ALA A 275 -20.10 12.90 -2.45
C ALA A 275 -20.27 11.38 -2.59
N MET A 276 -20.82 10.95 -3.72
CA MET A 276 -20.98 9.54 -4.04
C MET A 276 -20.42 9.26 -5.43
N LEU A 277 -19.71 8.13 -5.57
CA LEU A 277 -19.24 7.64 -6.86
C LEU A 277 -19.62 6.17 -6.97
N CYS A 278 -20.37 5.82 -8.01
CA CYS A 278 -20.78 4.44 -8.25
C CYS A 278 -20.69 4.07 -9.73
N ARG A 279 -20.41 2.80 -9.98
CA ARG A 279 -20.45 2.22 -11.31
C ARG A 279 -21.89 1.93 -11.74
N GLY A 280 -22.16 2.05 -13.03
CA GLY A 280 -23.46 1.84 -13.64
C GLY A 280 -24.25 3.14 -13.87
N PRO A 281 -25.52 3.04 -14.27
CA PRO A 281 -26.38 4.19 -14.47
C PRO A 281 -26.77 4.84 -13.14
N ALA A 282 -27.32 6.05 -13.21
CA ALA A 282 -27.87 6.76 -12.06
C ALA A 282 -28.95 5.91 -11.36
N LYS A 283 -28.88 5.90 -10.02
CA LYS A 283 -29.91 5.27 -9.19
C LYS A 283 -31.23 6.01 -9.35
N GLU A 284 -32.33 5.33 -9.04
CA GLU A 284 -33.67 5.93 -9.07
C GLU A 284 -33.70 7.23 -8.24
N GLY A 285 -34.30 8.28 -8.81
CA GLY A 285 -34.36 9.62 -8.21
C GLY A 285 -33.13 10.49 -8.44
N VAL A 286 -31.99 9.93 -8.85
CA VAL A 286 -30.78 10.68 -9.20
C VAL A 286 -30.83 11.05 -10.68
N LYS A 287 -30.74 12.35 -10.99
CA LYS A 287 -30.75 12.86 -12.38
C LYS A 287 -29.42 13.54 -12.69
N PRO A 288 -28.56 12.92 -13.52
CA PRO A 288 -27.36 13.58 -14.04
C PRO A 288 -27.72 14.87 -14.76
N THR A 289 -27.01 15.95 -14.44
CA THR A 289 -27.15 17.26 -15.11
C THR A 289 -26.06 17.47 -16.16
N ILE A 290 -25.00 16.67 -16.10
CA ILE A 290 -23.90 16.66 -17.07
C ILE A 290 -23.62 15.21 -17.46
N SER A 291 -23.54 14.94 -18.76
CA SER A 291 -23.07 13.66 -19.28
C SER A 291 -21.77 13.88 -20.07
N ILE A 292 -20.76 13.07 -19.79
CA ILE A 292 -19.43 13.14 -20.40
C ILE A 292 -19.15 11.78 -21.03
N THR A 293 -19.05 11.73 -22.36
CA THR A 293 -18.50 10.57 -23.07
C THR A 293 -17.03 10.83 -23.35
N VAL A 294 -16.16 9.89 -23.00
CA VAL A 294 -14.69 10.07 -23.09
C VAL A 294 -14.00 8.72 -23.31
N GLU A 295 -12.94 8.69 -24.12
CA GLU A 295 -12.13 7.47 -24.31
C GLU A 295 -11.36 7.12 -23.02
N ASP A 296 -11.19 5.83 -22.76
CA ASP A 296 -10.54 5.26 -21.57
C ASP A 296 -9.16 5.87 -21.29
N ASP A 297 -8.32 5.94 -22.33
CA ASP A 297 -6.98 6.49 -22.22
C ASP A 297 -6.99 8.00 -21.94
N VAL A 298 -7.92 8.74 -22.55
CA VAL A 298 -8.06 10.19 -22.34
C VAL A 298 -8.49 10.47 -20.90
N PHE A 299 -9.48 9.74 -20.38
CA PHE A 299 -9.90 9.87 -18.99
C PHE A 299 -8.76 9.50 -18.03
N ALA A 300 -8.06 8.40 -18.30
CA ALA A 300 -6.97 7.95 -17.44
C ALA A 300 -5.79 8.94 -17.42
N ASP A 301 -5.35 9.42 -18.59
CA ASP A 301 -4.30 10.41 -18.71
C ASP A 301 -4.68 11.72 -18.03
N TRP A 302 -5.97 12.07 -18.06
CA TRP A 302 -6.47 13.26 -17.38
C TRP A 302 -6.43 13.12 -15.86
N ILE A 303 -6.95 12.03 -15.29
CA ILE A 303 -6.91 11.78 -13.84
C ILE A 303 -5.46 11.65 -13.35
N GLN A 304 -4.55 11.16 -14.19
CA GLN A 304 -3.11 11.07 -13.90
C GLN A 304 -2.35 12.38 -14.18
N PHE A 305 -3.05 13.46 -14.55
CA PHE A 305 -2.48 14.78 -14.87
C PHE A 305 -1.46 14.79 -16.02
N LYS A 306 -1.47 13.77 -16.89
CA LYS A 306 -0.65 13.72 -18.12
C LYS A 306 -1.18 14.67 -19.19
N ILE A 307 -2.49 14.93 -19.17
CA ILE A 307 -3.14 15.93 -20.03
C ILE A 307 -4.00 16.88 -19.19
N ASN A 308 -4.20 18.09 -19.70
CA ASN A 308 -5.00 19.13 -19.05
C ASN A 308 -6.46 19.15 -19.54
N SER A 309 -7.28 19.93 -18.83
CA SER A 309 -8.71 20.15 -19.12
C SER A 309 -8.98 20.52 -20.57
N ASN A 310 -8.22 21.47 -21.14
CA ASN A 310 -8.42 21.92 -22.51
C ASN A 310 -8.14 20.80 -23.52
N GLN A 311 -7.11 19.98 -23.28
CA GLN A 311 -6.79 18.85 -24.13
C GLN A 311 -7.93 17.82 -24.12
N VAL A 312 -8.50 17.51 -22.96
CA VAL A 312 -9.68 16.63 -22.84
C VAL A 312 -10.87 17.21 -23.58
N LEU A 313 -11.19 18.49 -23.36
CA LEU A 313 -12.34 19.16 -24.00
C LEU A 313 -12.19 19.27 -25.53
N SER A 314 -10.96 19.30 -26.04
CA SER A 314 -10.66 19.38 -27.47
C SER A 314 -10.53 18.01 -28.16
N ASP A 315 -10.50 16.92 -27.38
CA ASP A 315 -10.37 15.56 -27.92
C ASP A 315 -11.61 15.18 -28.75
N LYS A 316 -11.39 14.60 -29.94
CA LYS A 316 -12.47 14.27 -30.88
C LYS A 316 -13.40 13.17 -30.36
N GLY A 317 -12.91 12.31 -29.48
CA GLY A 317 -13.70 11.25 -28.83
C GLY A 317 -14.52 11.76 -27.65
N THR A 318 -14.19 12.95 -27.13
CA THR A 318 -14.85 13.52 -25.97
C THR A 318 -16.11 14.29 -26.36
N LYS A 319 -17.23 13.99 -25.71
CA LYS A 319 -18.51 14.68 -25.89
C LYS A 319 -19.08 15.06 -24.54
N ILE A 320 -19.57 16.28 -24.42
CA ILE A 320 -20.19 16.78 -23.20
C ILE A 320 -21.60 17.26 -23.52
N GLU A 321 -22.56 16.75 -22.77
CA GLU A 321 -23.94 17.20 -22.77
C GLU A 321 -24.21 17.88 -21.43
N GLY A 322 -24.61 19.16 -21.46
CA GLY A 322 -24.76 20.00 -20.27
C GLY A 322 -23.79 21.20 -20.25
N ASP A 323 -23.60 21.80 -19.08
CA ASP A 323 -22.72 22.98 -18.93
C ASP A 323 -21.23 22.58 -18.86
N ALA A 324 -20.53 22.70 -19.99
CA ALA A 324 -19.10 22.38 -20.09
C ALA A 324 -18.20 23.22 -19.15
N SER A 325 -18.65 24.40 -18.70
CA SER A 325 -17.87 25.22 -17.75
C SER A 325 -17.75 24.56 -16.37
N VAL A 326 -18.78 23.80 -15.96
CA VAL A 326 -18.79 23.04 -14.71
C VAL A 326 -17.81 21.87 -14.78
N VAL A 327 -17.67 21.25 -15.95
CA VAL A 327 -16.64 20.23 -16.19
C VAL A 327 -15.28 20.85 -15.94
N SER A 328 -14.91 21.95 -16.61
CA SER A 328 -13.62 22.64 -16.40
C SER A 328 -13.36 22.97 -14.92
N LYS A 329 -14.37 23.46 -14.20
CA LYS A 329 -14.27 23.75 -12.75
C LYS A 329 -13.97 22.51 -11.92
N LEU A 330 -14.64 21.39 -12.17
CA LEU A 330 -14.30 20.12 -11.52
C LEU A 330 -12.83 19.79 -11.78
N LEU A 331 -12.38 19.91 -13.03
CA LEU A 331 -11.03 19.51 -13.42
C LEU A 331 -9.95 20.39 -12.76
N ASP A 332 -10.19 21.69 -12.64
CA ASP A 332 -9.24 22.63 -12.05
C ASP A 332 -9.13 22.47 -10.53
N ASN A 333 -10.24 22.16 -9.84
CA ASN A 333 -10.20 21.94 -8.38
C ASN A 333 -9.49 20.62 -8.01
N LEU A 334 -9.57 19.59 -8.87
CA LEU A 334 -8.88 18.31 -8.64
C LEU A 334 -7.35 18.41 -8.71
N LYS A 335 -6.80 19.41 -9.43
CA LYS A 335 -5.35 19.66 -9.53
C LYS A 335 -4.72 20.25 -8.28
N VAL A 336 -5.48 21.03 -7.50
CA VAL A 336 -4.97 21.72 -6.31
C VAL A 336 -4.59 20.72 -5.20
N ALA A 337 -5.20 19.54 -5.20
CA ALA A 337 -5.01 18.50 -4.19
C ALA A 337 -3.79 17.59 -4.39
N SER A 338 -3.10 17.62 -5.54
CA SER A 338 -1.94 16.74 -5.78
C SER A 338 -0.59 17.30 -5.28
N LYS A 339 -0.62 18.43 -4.56
CA LYS A 339 0.55 19.13 -4.00
C LYS A 339 0.59 19.12 -2.46
N LEU A 340 -0.37 18.45 -1.83
CA LEU A 340 -0.45 18.19 -0.39
C LEU A 340 -0.24 16.69 -0.15
#